data_AF-A0A7X8W6I6-F1
#
_entry.id   AF-A0A7X8W6I6-F1
#
_cell.length_a   1.000
_cell.length_b   1.000
_cell.length_c   1.000
_cell.angle_alpha   90.00
_cell.angle_beta   90.00
_cell.angle_gamma   90.00
#
_symmetry.space_group_name_H-M   'P 1'
#
loop_
_entity.id
_entity.type
_entity.pdbx_description
1 polymer ?
#
loop_
_entity_poly.entity_id
_entity_poly.type
_entity_poly.pdbx_seq_one_letter_code
_entity_poly.pdbx_strand_id
1 'polypeptide(L)'
;MTGYTISPSQFVKDLRLMREHNVNAIRTSHYPNAPWTLELTDRYGFYIVDEADIETHSVMSLFFSKDYRARHKRNDTGIDPDNNVYPPGYKFYPQIIDAYCRIAMDPQFKTTIVDRVRHCVLRDRNRASVIFWSLGNEAGYGECFEAAAAWIKTVDQERLVHYERARQKHSTVDFDKSNIDVASVMYDTPSWIDLFMAADEIDKPLILCEYSHAMGNSCGDLEDYNERLMRYPGFAGAFVWEWCDHAIAA
;
A
#
# COMPACT_ATOMS: atom_id res chain seq x y z
N MET A 1 25.17 -3.52 -2.75
CA MET A 1 24.36 -3.95 -1.58
C MET A 1 24.83 -5.30 -1.10
N THR A 2 24.59 -5.62 0.18
CA THR A 2 24.85 -6.94 0.80
C THR A 2 23.66 -7.90 0.69
N GLY A 3 22.69 -7.61 -0.21
CA GLY A 3 21.38 -8.28 -0.21
C GLY A 3 20.54 -7.84 0.99
N TYR A 4 19.72 -8.74 1.52
CA TYR A 4 18.82 -8.46 2.65
C TYR A 4 19.54 -8.27 4.00
N THR A 5 20.84 -8.57 4.09
CA THR A 5 21.63 -8.42 5.32
C THR A 5 22.32 -7.07 5.37
N ILE A 6 21.54 -6.01 5.62
CA ILE A 6 22.07 -4.65 5.77
C ILE A 6 22.62 -4.41 7.19
N SER A 7 23.63 -3.56 7.31
CA SER A 7 24.18 -3.15 8.61
C SER A 7 23.49 -1.88 9.14
N PRO A 8 23.52 -1.62 10.46
CA PRO A 8 23.03 -0.36 11.02
C PRO A 8 23.69 0.88 10.42
N SER A 9 24.99 0.81 10.07
CA SER A 9 25.69 1.93 9.42
C SER A 9 25.17 2.20 8.01
N GLN A 10 24.79 1.17 7.26
CA GLN A 10 24.18 1.30 5.93
C GLN A 10 22.81 1.98 6.06
N PHE A 11 21.96 1.52 6.97
CA PHE A 11 20.65 2.12 7.18
C PHE A 11 20.72 3.56 7.70
N VAL A 12 21.67 3.87 8.60
CA VAL A 12 21.91 5.26 9.04
C VAL A 12 22.31 6.17 7.87
N LYS A 13 23.08 5.65 6.91
CA LYS A 13 23.40 6.40 5.70
C LYS A 13 22.13 6.69 4.89
N ASP A 14 21.25 5.71 4.73
CA ASP A 14 19.98 5.88 4.03
C ASP A 14 19.09 6.92 4.72
N LEU A 15 18.91 6.83 6.05
CA LEU A 15 18.14 7.79 6.83
C LEU A 15 18.68 9.22 6.71
N ARG A 16 20.02 9.40 6.70
CA ARG A 16 20.63 10.72 6.52
C ARG A 16 20.37 11.28 5.13
N LEU A 17 20.55 10.46 4.09
CA LEU A 17 20.28 10.86 2.71
C LEU A 17 18.80 11.23 2.51
N MET A 18 17.88 10.44 3.07
CA MET A 18 16.45 10.75 3.08
C MET A 18 16.19 12.13 3.72
N ARG A 19 16.76 12.41 4.89
CA ARG A 19 16.62 13.72 5.57
C ARG A 19 17.22 14.87 4.77
N GLU A 20 18.40 14.68 4.18
CA GLU A 20 19.06 15.67 3.33
C GLU A 20 18.22 16.03 2.10
N HIS A 21 17.32 15.14 1.67
CA HIS A 21 16.41 15.32 0.54
C HIS A 21 14.94 15.50 0.97
N ASN A 22 14.71 16.00 2.20
CA ASN A 22 13.41 16.37 2.74
C ASN A 22 12.37 15.22 2.86
N VAL A 23 12.80 13.97 2.81
CA VAL A 23 11.93 12.82 3.08
C VAL A 23 11.65 12.75 4.58
N ASN A 24 10.38 12.56 4.95
CA ASN A 24 9.93 12.49 6.34
C ASN A 24 9.20 11.19 6.71
N ALA A 25 8.89 10.32 5.74
CA ALA A 25 8.15 9.09 5.95
C ALA A 25 8.73 7.91 5.15
N ILE A 26 8.60 6.70 5.69
CA ILE A 26 9.05 5.45 5.08
C ILE A 26 7.94 4.40 5.22
N ARG A 27 7.61 3.71 4.13
CA ARG A 27 6.83 2.46 4.15
C ARG A 27 7.80 1.29 4.10
N THR A 28 7.64 0.31 4.99
CA THR A 28 8.52 -0.88 5.03
C THR A 28 8.10 -1.89 3.97
N SER A 29 8.22 -1.53 2.69
CA SER A 29 7.82 -2.38 1.56
C SER A 29 8.65 -3.67 1.50
N HIS A 30 8.07 -4.87 1.58
CA HIS A 30 6.69 -5.22 1.96
C HIS A 30 6.68 -6.19 3.14
N TYR A 31 7.49 -5.88 4.17
CA TYR A 31 7.67 -6.72 5.35
C TYR A 31 8.31 -5.93 6.50
N PRO A 32 8.16 -6.40 7.75
CA PRO A 32 8.78 -5.76 8.89
C PRO A 32 10.31 -5.89 8.80
N ASN A 33 11.01 -4.77 8.92
CA ASN A 33 12.47 -4.74 8.89
C ASN A 33 13.09 -5.38 10.16
N ALA A 34 14.42 -5.45 10.22
CA ALA A 34 15.12 -5.86 11.43
C ALA A 34 14.77 -4.95 12.61
N PRO A 35 14.54 -5.45 13.85
CA PRO A 35 13.97 -4.64 14.94
C PRO A 35 14.71 -3.33 15.25
N TRP A 36 16.04 -3.31 15.07
CA TRP A 36 16.88 -2.13 15.29
C TRP A 36 16.65 -1.00 14.26
N THR A 37 16.04 -1.27 13.11
CA THR A 37 15.75 -0.21 12.11
C THR A 37 14.72 0.76 12.66
N LEU A 38 13.67 0.27 13.31
CA LEU A 38 12.62 1.13 13.86
C LEU A 38 13.10 1.92 15.09
N GLU A 39 14.09 1.39 15.83
CA GLU A 39 14.77 2.18 16.87
C GLU A 39 15.54 3.36 16.27
N LEU A 40 16.07 3.22 15.06
CA LEU A 40 16.75 4.31 14.36
C LEU A 40 15.74 5.29 13.76
N THR A 41 14.59 4.84 13.25
CA THR A 41 13.55 5.77 12.74
C THR A 41 12.95 6.61 13.87
N ASP A 42 12.77 6.05 15.06
CA ASP A 42 12.41 6.80 16.28
C ASP A 42 13.45 7.91 16.56
N ARG A 43 14.74 7.60 16.49
CA ARG A 43 15.84 8.55 16.82
C ARG A 43 16.05 9.63 15.76
N TYR A 44 15.90 9.28 14.48
CA TYR A 44 16.17 10.17 13.35
C TYR A 44 14.93 10.96 12.89
N GLY A 45 13.74 10.60 13.39
CA GLY A 45 12.50 11.35 13.18
C GLY A 45 11.88 11.08 11.81
N PHE A 46 11.32 9.89 11.65
CA PHE A 46 10.53 9.49 10.48
C PHE A 46 9.15 8.96 10.89
N TYR A 47 8.15 9.20 10.05
CA TYR A 47 6.87 8.52 10.12
C TYR A 47 6.95 7.17 9.41
N ILE A 48 6.44 6.11 10.03
CA ILE A 48 6.54 4.75 9.51
C ILE A 48 5.17 4.15 9.26
N VAL A 49 5.01 3.60 8.05
CA VAL A 49 3.99 2.60 7.73
C VAL A 49 4.67 1.23 7.85
N ASP A 50 4.41 0.54 8.97
CA ASP A 50 5.01 -0.77 9.26
C ASP A 50 4.10 -1.86 8.70
N GLU A 51 4.64 -2.68 7.81
CA GLU A 51 3.87 -3.54 6.92
C GLU A 51 4.10 -5.03 7.23
N ALA A 52 3.01 -5.78 7.39
CA ALA A 52 3.09 -7.22 7.57
C ALA A 52 3.66 -7.90 6.31
N ASP A 53 4.44 -8.99 6.51
CA ASP A 53 5.07 -9.76 5.44
C ASP A 53 4.03 -10.63 4.70
N ILE A 54 3.16 -10.01 3.92
CA ILE A 54 2.07 -10.67 3.19
C ILE A 54 1.97 -10.09 1.78
N GLU A 55 2.36 -10.88 0.79
CA GLU A 55 2.15 -10.57 -0.62
C GLU A 55 1.80 -11.82 -1.42
N THR A 56 0.75 -11.73 -2.25
CA THR A 56 0.29 -12.86 -3.08
C THR A 56 -0.05 -12.43 -4.51
N HIS A 57 0.69 -11.45 -5.04
CA HIS A 57 0.46 -10.86 -6.37
C HIS A 57 0.32 -11.94 -7.45
N SER A 58 1.20 -12.94 -7.40
CA SER A 58 1.30 -13.97 -8.44
C SER A 58 0.09 -14.89 -8.56
N VAL A 59 -0.85 -14.91 -7.60
CA VAL A 59 -2.07 -15.74 -7.66
C VAL A 59 -2.83 -15.52 -8.97
N MET A 60 -2.89 -14.27 -9.43
CA MET A 60 -3.53 -13.93 -10.69
C MET A 60 -2.92 -14.64 -11.91
N SER A 61 -1.68 -15.11 -11.84
CA SER A 61 -1.01 -15.79 -12.98
C SER A 61 -1.43 -17.25 -13.12
N LEU A 62 -1.98 -17.84 -12.06
CA LEU A 62 -2.51 -19.19 -12.08
C LEU A 62 -3.86 -19.26 -12.81
N PHE A 63 -4.63 -18.17 -12.79
CA PHE A 63 -5.99 -18.13 -13.35
C PHE A 63 -6.07 -17.39 -14.69
N PHE A 64 -5.07 -16.59 -15.05
CA PHE A 64 -5.06 -15.82 -16.29
C PHE A 64 -3.73 -15.95 -17.04
N SER A 65 -3.82 -16.30 -18.32
CA SER A 65 -2.65 -16.33 -19.20
C SER A 65 -2.11 -14.92 -19.47
N LYS A 66 -0.83 -14.82 -19.86
CA LYS A 66 -0.23 -13.54 -20.31
C LYS A 66 -1.04 -12.91 -21.44
N ASP A 67 -1.56 -13.71 -22.36
CA ASP A 67 -2.41 -13.26 -23.46
C ASP A 67 -3.79 -12.78 -23.01
N TYR A 68 -4.35 -13.36 -21.95
CA TYR A 68 -5.59 -12.86 -21.35
C TYR A 68 -5.36 -11.46 -20.77
N ARG A 69 -4.26 -11.24 -20.03
CA ARG A 69 -3.90 -9.92 -19.49
C ARG A 69 -3.62 -8.88 -20.58
N ALA A 70 -2.99 -9.29 -21.69
CA ALA A 70 -2.67 -8.39 -22.80
C ALA A 70 -3.92 -7.95 -23.61
N ARG A 71 -4.86 -8.88 -23.84
CA ARG A 71 -6.10 -8.64 -24.62
C ARG A 71 -7.14 -7.77 -23.91
N HIS A 72 -7.03 -7.60 -22.60
CA HIS A 72 -7.94 -6.80 -21.79
C HIS A 72 -7.36 -5.42 -21.43
N LYS A 73 -6.28 -4.99 -22.08
CA LYS A 73 -5.82 -3.59 -22.04
C LYS A 73 -6.56 -2.78 -23.12
N ARG A 74 -7.29 -1.70 -22.75
CA ARG A 74 -7.94 -0.65 -23.61
C ARG A 74 -9.27 -1.08 -24.24
N ASN A 75 -10.41 -0.39 -24.17
CA ASN A 75 -10.84 1.01 -24.01
C ASN A 75 -11.93 1.16 -22.93
N ASP A 76 -12.16 2.33 -22.30
CA ASP A 76 -13.33 2.57 -21.42
C ASP A 76 -13.73 4.05 -21.25
N THR A 77 -15.02 4.27 -21.02
CA THR A 77 -15.76 5.53 -20.85
C THR A 77 -15.91 6.00 -19.38
N GLY A 78 -15.13 5.46 -18.44
CA GLY A 78 -14.79 6.14 -17.17
C GLY A 78 -15.83 6.23 -16.04
N ILE A 79 -16.95 5.50 -16.07
CA ILE A 79 -17.92 5.42 -14.95
C ILE A 79 -18.44 3.98 -14.85
N ASP A 80 -18.42 3.36 -13.67
CA ASP A 80 -19.06 2.06 -13.41
C ASP A 80 -20.56 2.21 -13.07
N PRO A 81 -21.37 1.13 -13.09
CA PRO A 81 -22.81 1.20 -12.81
C PRO A 81 -23.18 1.66 -11.38
N ASP A 82 -22.21 1.79 -10.48
CA ASP A 82 -22.40 2.05 -9.05
C ASP A 82 -21.74 3.37 -8.60
N ASN A 83 -21.44 4.29 -9.54
CA ASN A 83 -20.86 5.62 -9.31
C ASN A 83 -19.44 5.67 -8.75
N ASN A 84 -18.65 4.59 -8.85
CA ASN A 84 -17.22 4.71 -8.50
C ASN A 84 -16.49 5.56 -9.55
N VAL A 85 -15.78 6.58 -9.07
CA VAL A 85 -15.04 7.50 -9.94
C VAL A 85 -13.70 6.88 -10.30
N TYR A 86 -13.55 6.50 -11.55
CA TYR A 86 -12.32 5.95 -12.09
C TYR A 86 -11.70 6.91 -13.12
N PRO A 87 -10.36 6.93 -13.27
CA PRO A 87 -9.74 7.81 -14.25
C PRO A 87 -10.25 7.49 -15.66
N PRO A 88 -10.26 8.46 -16.59
CA PRO A 88 -10.56 8.20 -18.00
C PRO A 88 -9.70 7.04 -18.55
N GLY A 89 -10.34 5.96 -19.01
CA GLY A 89 -9.67 4.76 -19.54
C GLY A 89 -9.42 3.62 -18.53
N TYR A 90 -9.85 3.77 -17.28
CA TYR A 90 -9.81 2.72 -16.26
C TYR A 90 -10.90 1.67 -16.49
N LYS A 91 -10.53 0.40 -16.26
CA LYS A 91 -11.33 -0.77 -16.59
C LYS A 91 -11.64 -1.64 -15.38
N PHE A 92 -12.89 -2.06 -15.25
CA PHE A 92 -13.31 -3.01 -14.22
C PHE A 92 -13.37 -4.42 -14.80
N TYR A 93 -12.50 -5.31 -14.32
CA TYR A 93 -12.55 -6.74 -14.64
C TYR A 93 -12.84 -7.53 -13.37
N PRO A 94 -14.13 -7.77 -13.06
CA PRO A 94 -14.53 -8.41 -11.82
C PRO A 94 -13.82 -9.76 -11.63
N GLN A 95 -13.68 -10.55 -12.70
CA GLN A 95 -13.01 -11.85 -12.67
C GLN A 95 -11.54 -11.76 -12.21
N ILE A 96 -10.83 -10.66 -12.56
CA ILE A 96 -9.45 -10.44 -12.17
C ILE A 96 -9.36 -10.20 -10.66
N ILE A 97 -10.22 -9.32 -10.14
CA ILE A 97 -10.29 -9.01 -8.71
C ILE A 97 -10.70 -10.26 -7.94
N ASP A 98 -11.71 -10.99 -8.41
CA ASP A 98 -12.17 -12.22 -7.77
C ASP A 98 -11.06 -13.27 -7.67
N ALA A 99 -10.26 -13.44 -8.72
CA ALA A 99 -9.12 -14.34 -8.67
C ALA A 99 -8.04 -13.85 -7.69
N TYR A 100 -7.86 -12.54 -7.58
CA TYR A 100 -6.88 -11.95 -6.69
C TYR A 100 -7.25 -12.15 -5.21
N CYS A 101 -8.55 -12.05 -4.90
CA CYS A 101 -9.10 -12.27 -3.56
C CYS A 101 -9.08 -13.73 -3.10
N ARG A 102 -8.76 -14.70 -3.97
CA ARG A 102 -8.88 -16.14 -3.63
C ARG A 102 -8.15 -16.55 -2.35
N ILE A 103 -6.90 -16.11 -2.16
CA ILE A 103 -6.16 -16.42 -0.92
C ILE A 103 -6.73 -15.65 0.26
N ALA A 104 -7.10 -14.38 0.06
CA ALA A 104 -7.71 -13.53 1.08
C ALA A 104 -9.06 -14.06 1.60
N MET A 105 -9.78 -14.84 0.80
CA MET A 105 -11.08 -15.43 1.15
C MET A 105 -10.98 -16.88 1.65
N ASP A 106 -9.88 -17.58 1.40
CA ASP A 106 -9.76 -18.99 1.74
C ASP A 106 -9.51 -19.18 3.24
N PRO A 107 -10.43 -19.82 4.00
CA PRO A 107 -10.30 -20.01 5.43
C PRO A 107 -9.03 -20.76 5.87
N GLN A 108 -8.42 -21.56 4.97
CA GLN A 108 -7.15 -22.25 5.25
C GLN A 108 -6.00 -21.27 5.51
N PHE A 109 -6.06 -20.06 4.94
CA PHE A 109 -5.03 -19.04 5.09
C PHE A 109 -5.32 -18.04 6.20
N LYS A 110 -6.53 -18.05 6.79
CA LYS A 110 -6.94 -17.11 7.84
C LYS A 110 -5.95 -17.05 8.99
N THR A 111 -5.61 -18.21 9.55
CA THR A 111 -4.67 -18.29 10.68
C THR A 111 -3.32 -17.68 10.31
N THR A 112 -2.79 -18.01 9.13
CA THR A 112 -1.46 -17.54 8.67
C THR A 112 -1.44 -16.04 8.38
N ILE A 113 -2.48 -15.50 7.74
CA ILE A 113 -2.59 -14.06 7.44
C ILE A 113 -2.67 -13.27 8.76
N VAL A 114 -3.56 -13.68 9.67
CA VAL A 114 -3.69 -13.01 10.96
C VAL A 114 -2.38 -13.11 11.75
N ASP A 115 -1.72 -14.27 11.75
CA ASP A 115 -0.46 -14.47 12.48
C ASP A 115 0.65 -13.50 12.02
N ARG A 116 0.84 -13.32 10.71
CA ARG A 116 1.84 -12.40 10.16
C ARG A 116 1.58 -10.94 10.57
N VAL A 117 0.31 -10.51 10.55
CA VAL A 117 -0.09 -9.19 11.06
C VAL A 117 0.17 -9.08 12.56
N ARG A 118 -0.18 -10.12 13.34
CA ARG A 118 0.08 -10.15 14.79
C ARG A 118 1.55 -10.00 15.13
N HIS A 119 2.41 -10.71 14.41
CA HIS A 119 3.85 -10.68 14.63
C HIS A 119 4.46 -9.30 14.32
N CYS A 120 3.99 -8.62 13.28
CA CYS A 120 4.37 -7.23 12.99
C CYS A 120 3.97 -6.31 14.16
N VAL A 121 2.68 -6.23 14.47
CA VAL A 121 2.13 -5.29 15.46
C VAL A 121 2.69 -5.54 16.86
N LEU A 122 2.70 -6.80 17.34
CA LEU A 122 3.12 -7.08 18.72
C LEU A 122 4.60 -6.78 18.98
N ARG A 123 5.44 -6.94 17.94
CA ARG A 123 6.87 -6.65 18.03
C ARG A 123 7.12 -5.15 18.12
N ASP A 124 6.40 -4.35 17.33
CA ASP A 124 6.74 -2.96 17.07
C ASP A 124 5.80 -1.92 17.68
N ARG A 125 4.72 -2.33 18.38
CA ARG A 125 3.72 -1.44 19.01
C ARG A 125 4.24 -0.32 19.92
N ASN A 126 5.45 -0.45 20.44
CA ASN A 126 6.08 0.56 21.30
C ASN A 126 6.96 1.56 20.53
N ARG A 127 7.03 1.47 19.20
CA ARG A 127 7.75 2.40 18.34
C ARG A 127 6.90 3.65 18.10
N ALA A 128 7.43 4.81 18.48
CA ALA A 128 6.73 6.07 18.33
C ALA A 128 6.69 6.54 16.87
N SER A 129 7.68 6.12 16.06
CA SER A 129 7.75 6.42 14.63
C SER A 129 6.63 5.72 13.83
N VAL A 130 6.13 4.57 14.28
CA VAL A 130 5.06 3.85 13.59
C VAL A 130 3.75 4.58 13.80
N ILE A 131 3.14 5.02 12.70
CA ILE A 131 1.84 5.70 12.70
C ILE A 131 0.75 4.84 12.07
N PHE A 132 1.08 4.03 11.07
CA PHE A 132 0.15 3.12 10.40
C PHE A 132 0.64 1.67 10.50
N TRP A 133 -0.30 0.75 10.68
CA TRP A 133 -0.13 -0.68 10.45
C TRP A 133 -0.64 -1.03 9.06
N SER A 134 0.21 -1.52 8.18
CA SER A 134 -0.20 -2.04 6.88
C SER A 134 -0.42 -3.55 6.94
N LEU A 135 -1.57 -4.01 6.43
CA LEU A 135 -1.91 -5.45 6.46
C LEU A 135 -1.04 -6.30 5.51
N GLY A 136 -0.28 -5.66 4.62
CA GLY A 136 0.55 -6.30 3.60
C GLY A 136 0.52 -5.52 2.30
N ASN A 137 0.86 -6.20 1.21
CA ASN A 137 0.85 -5.64 -0.13
C ASN A 137 0.22 -6.62 -1.11
N GLU A 138 -0.54 -6.12 -2.09
CA GLU A 138 -0.84 -6.90 -3.29
C GLU A 138 -1.29 -8.36 -3.08
N ALA A 139 -2.22 -8.59 -2.15
CA ALA A 139 -2.67 -9.94 -1.79
C ALA A 139 -4.20 -10.13 -1.89
N GLY A 140 -4.89 -9.28 -2.65
CA GLY A 140 -6.35 -9.21 -2.68
C GLY A 140 -6.95 -8.78 -1.34
N TYR A 141 -8.27 -8.71 -1.22
CA TYR A 141 -8.97 -8.42 0.05
C TYR A 141 -10.08 -9.43 0.28
N GLY A 142 -10.37 -9.74 1.54
CA GLY A 142 -11.33 -10.77 1.93
C GLY A 142 -11.36 -11.01 3.44
N GLU A 143 -12.15 -11.98 3.88
CA GLU A 143 -12.48 -12.23 5.28
C GLU A 143 -11.24 -12.53 6.17
N CYS A 144 -10.14 -12.98 5.57
CA CYS A 144 -8.87 -13.14 6.29
C CYS A 144 -8.24 -11.79 6.66
N PHE A 145 -8.30 -10.81 5.76
CA PHE A 145 -7.81 -9.45 6.02
C PHE A 145 -8.76 -8.65 6.90
N GLU A 146 -10.08 -8.84 6.78
CA GLU A 146 -11.06 -8.29 7.72
C GLU A 146 -10.76 -8.74 9.15
N ALA A 147 -10.51 -10.04 9.34
CA ALA A 147 -10.16 -10.60 10.65
C ALA A 147 -8.83 -10.05 11.18
N ALA A 148 -7.84 -9.82 10.31
CA ALA A 148 -6.57 -9.23 10.69
C ALA A 148 -6.73 -7.76 11.11
N ALA A 149 -7.44 -6.95 10.32
CA ALA A 149 -7.73 -5.55 10.61
C ALA A 149 -8.52 -5.39 11.92
N ALA A 150 -9.58 -6.19 12.09
CA ALA A 150 -10.37 -6.21 13.32
C ALA A 150 -9.52 -6.58 14.54
N TRP A 151 -8.60 -7.54 14.39
CA TRP A 151 -7.67 -7.89 15.47
C TRP A 151 -6.74 -6.73 15.85
N ILE A 152 -6.20 -5.97 14.90
CA ILE A 152 -5.37 -4.78 15.21
C ILE A 152 -6.14 -3.83 16.12
N LYS A 153 -7.40 -3.54 15.78
CA LYS A 153 -8.27 -2.65 16.57
C LYS A 153 -8.52 -3.14 18.01
N THR A 154 -8.33 -4.43 18.29
CA THR A 154 -8.40 -4.96 19.67
C THR A 154 -7.15 -4.69 20.50
N VAL A 155 -6.00 -4.44 19.87
CA VAL A 155 -4.69 -4.30 20.55
C VAL A 155 -4.09 -2.91 20.44
N ASP A 156 -4.43 -2.15 19.41
CA ASP A 156 -3.96 -0.79 19.16
C ASP A 156 -5.08 0.01 18.48
N GLN A 157 -5.69 0.93 19.25
CA GLN A 157 -6.73 1.84 18.77
C GLN A 157 -6.18 3.22 18.41
N GLU A 158 -4.89 3.47 18.67
CA GLU A 158 -4.27 4.79 18.48
C GLU A 158 -3.72 4.95 17.06
N ARG A 159 -3.25 3.85 16.45
CA ARG A 159 -2.68 3.85 15.10
C ARG A 159 -3.69 3.46 14.02
N LEU A 160 -3.45 3.98 12.82
CA LEU A 160 -4.31 3.73 11.67
C LEU A 160 -3.97 2.39 11.00
N VAL A 161 -4.96 1.75 10.39
CA VAL A 161 -4.84 0.54 9.60
C VAL A 161 -4.91 0.89 8.13
N HIS A 162 -3.88 0.49 7.39
CA HIS A 162 -3.70 0.72 5.97
C HIS A 162 -3.75 -0.61 5.20
N TYR A 163 -4.43 -0.61 4.04
CA TYR A 163 -4.26 -1.66 3.04
C TYR A 163 -4.81 -1.23 1.69
N GLU A 164 -3.96 -1.12 0.66
CA GLU A 164 -4.37 -0.62 -0.67
C GLU A 164 -5.48 -1.46 -1.31
N ARG A 165 -5.41 -2.79 -1.17
CA ARG A 165 -6.35 -3.69 -1.84
C ARG A 165 -7.76 -3.63 -1.24
N ALA A 166 -7.94 -3.00 -0.07
CA ALA A 166 -9.27 -2.77 0.50
C ALA A 166 -10.17 -1.90 -0.39
N ARG A 167 -9.60 -1.11 -1.33
CA ARG A 167 -10.41 -0.34 -2.30
C ARG A 167 -11.14 -1.22 -3.32
N GLN A 168 -10.67 -2.44 -3.54
CA GLN A 168 -11.21 -3.30 -4.59
C GLN A 168 -12.63 -3.77 -4.24
N LYS A 169 -13.43 -4.01 -5.29
CA LYS A 169 -14.80 -4.52 -5.19
C LYS A 169 -14.84 -5.91 -5.82
N HIS A 170 -15.10 -6.92 -4.99
CA HIS A 170 -15.32 -8.29 -5.45
C HIS A 170 -16.69 -8.39 -6.13
N SER A 171 -16.84 -9.27 -7.12
CA SER A 171 -18.05 -9.30 -7.96
C SER A 171 -19.32 -9.76 -7.24
N THR A 172 -19.16 -10.58 -6.20
CA THR A 172 -20.29 -11.21 -5.47
C THR A 172 -20.30 -10.93 -3.97
N VAL A 173 -19.27 -10.29 -3.43
CA VAL A 173 -19.12 -10.09 -1.98
C VAL A 173 -18.76 -8.63 -1.74
N ASP A 174 -19.46 -7.99 -0.82
CA ASP A 174 -19.10 -6.69 -0.30
C ASP A 174 -18.37 -6.88 1.03
N PHE A 175 -17.06 -6.66 1.01
CA PHE A 175 -16.19 -6.87 2.17
C PHE A 175 -16.29 -5.71 3.15
N ASP A 176 -16.22 -6.03 4.44
CA ASP A 176 -16.18 -5.05 5.52
C ASP A 176 -14.85 -4.28 5.50
N LYS A 177 -14.95 -2.96 5.37
CA LYS A 177 -13.83 -2.01 5.34
C LYS A 177 -13.86 -1.04 6.52
N SER A 178 -14.71 -1.31 7.51
CA SER A 178 -14.87 -0.46 8.71
C SER A 178 -13.60 -0.33 9.54
N ASN A 179 -12.73 -1.35 9.52
CA ASN A 179 -11.45 -1.36 10.21
C ASN A 179 -10.26 -0.86 9.37
N ILE A 180 -10.51 -0.29 8.19
CA ILE A 180 -9.50 0.36 7.34
C ILE A 180 -9.68 1.87 7.48
N ASP A 181 -8.67 2.59 7.95
CA ASP A 181 -8.82 4.01 8.29
C ASP A 181 -8.37 4.97 7.20
N VAL A 182 -7.58 4.49 6.23
CA VAL A 182 -7.03 5.33 5.15
C VAL A 182 -7.42 4.77 3.79
N ALA A 183 -7.81 5.66 2.88
CA ALA A 183 -7.92 5.33 1.47
C ALA A 183 -6.50 5.26 0.90
N SER A 184 -6.22 4.23 0.11
CA SER A 184 -4.88 4.03 -0.43
C SER A 184 -4.93 3.50 -1.85
N VAL A 185 -4.04 4.00 -2.71
CA VAL A 185 -3.89 3.62 -4.11
C VAL A 185 -2.42 3.59 -4.52
N MET A 186 -2.14 2.90 -5.63
CA MET A 186 -0.82 2.83 -6.26
C MET A 186 -0.89 3.38 -7.69
N TYR A 187 -0.03 4.34 -8.01
CA TYR A 187 0.20 4.86 -9.38
C TYR A 187 -1.04 5.47 -10.08
N ASP A 188 -2.05 5.91 -9.34
CA ASP A 188 -3.18 6.65 -9.92
C ASP A 188 -2.77 8.06 -10.33
N THR A 189 -3.41 8.58 -11.39
CA THR A 189 -3.00 9.83 -12.02
C THR A 189 -3.40 11.07 -11.22
N PRO A 190 -2.75 12.24 -11.43
CA PRO A 190 -3.19 13.49 -10.83
C PRO A 190 -4.67 13.83 -11.12
N SER A 191 -5.15 13.55 -12.33
CA SER A 191 -6.56 13.74 -12.69
C SER A 191 -7.50 12.80 -11.93
N TRP A 192 -7.07 11.59 -11.60
CA TRP A 192 -7.84 10.72 -10.73
C TRP A 192 -7.92 11.26 -9.31
N ILE A 193 -6.82 11.81 -8.79
CA ILE A 193 -6.82 12.43 -7.46
C ILE A 193 -7.80 13.60 -7.42
N ASP A 194 -7.81 14.45 -8.45
CA ASP A 194 -8.77 15.56 -8.55
C ASP A 194 -10.23 15.05 -8.53
N LEU A 195 -10.48 13.93 -9.23
CA LEU A 195 -11.79 13.27 -9.30
C LEU A 195 -12.19 12.62 -7.97
N PHE A 196 -11.28 11.89 -7.35
CA PHE A 196 -11.46 11.31 -6.02
C PHE A 196 -11.84 12.43 -5.07
N MET A 197 -10.96 13.43 -4.90
CA MET A 197 -11.14 14.53 -3.94
C MET A 197 -12.39 15.40 -4.14
N ALA A 198 -13.01 15.35 -5.33
CA ALA A 198 -14.26 16.05 -5.63
C ALA A 198 -15.52 15.22 -5.34
N ALA A 199 -15.40 13.93 -5.05
CA ALA A 199 -16.53 13.06 -4.72
C ALA A 199 -17.09 13.41 -3.33
N ASP A 200 -18.41 13.55 -3.24
CA ASP A 200 -19.12 13.93 -2.00
C ASP A 200 -19.01 12.88 -0.87
N GLU A 201 -18.53 11.67 -1.17
CA GLU A 201 -18.54 10.50 -0.28
C GLU A 201 -17.16 10.12 0.29
N ILE A 202 -16.15 10.99 0.24
CA ILE A 202 -14.85 10.68 0.89
C ILE A 202 -14.93 10.93 2.39
N ASP A 203 -14.86 9.85 3.16
CA ASP A 203 -14.79 9.86 4.62
C ASP A 203 -13.37 9.59 5.18
N LYS A 204 -12.40 9.27 4.32
CA LYS A 204 -11.02 8.87 4.71
C LYS A 204 -9.94 9.66 3.98
N PRO A 205 -8.82 9.97 4.65
CA PRO A 205 -7.68 10.59 3.98
C PRO A 205 -7.08 9.65 2.94
N LEU A 206 -6.60 10.22 1.82
CA LEU A 206 -5.92 9.51 0.75
C LEU A 206 -4.41 9.45 1.01
N ILE A 207 -3.84 8.28 0.79
CA ILE A 207 -2.39 8.05 0.69
C ILE A 207 -2.09 7.41 -0.66
N LEU A 208 -1.04 7.86 -1.35
CA LEU A 208 -0.47 7.07 -2.44
C LEU A 208 0.62 6.17 -1.86
N CYS A 209 0.30 4.91 -1.54
CA CYS A 209 1.28 4.02 -0.92
C CYS A 209 2.43 3.65 -1.86
N GLU A 210 2.23 3.85 -3.17
CA GLU A 210 3.26 3.88 -4.21
C GLU A 210 2.88 4.89 -5.29
N TYR A 211 3.80 5.79 -5.66
CA TYR A 211 3.63 6.69 -6.80
C TYR A 211 4.97 7.01 -7.46
N SER A 212 4.91 7.70 -8.60
CA SER A 212 6.08 8.20 -9.35
C SER A 212 7.23 7.18 -9.46
N HIS A 213 7.00 6.10 -10.22
CA HIS A 213 7.94 4.99 -10.32
C HIS A 213 9.33 5.44 -10.81
N ALA A 214 10.36 5.33 -9.97
CA ALA A 214 11.69 5.93 -10.11
C ALA A 214 12.69 5.10 -10.94
N MET A 215 12.20 4.19 -11.77
CA MET A 215 13.05 3.34 -12.60
C MET A 215 13.73 4.13 -13.74
N GLY A 216 15.05 4.24 -13.67
CA GLY A 216 15.86 4.88 -14.70
C GLY A 216 15.66 6.39 -14.77
N ASN A 217 15.52 6.94 -15.99
CA ASN A 217 15.22 8.36 -16.17
C ASN A 217 13.70 8.57 -16.12
N SER A 218 13.18 8.88 -14.93
CA SER A 218 11.74 8.88 -14.63
C SER A 218 11.32 10.07 -13.76
N CYS A 219 10.20 9.94 -13.03
CA CYS A 219 9.67 10.90 -12.06
C CYS A 219 9.35 12.29 -12.63
N GLY A 220 8.89 12.35 -13.88
CA GLY A 220 8.64 13.61 -14.58
C GLY A 220 7.44 14.42 -14.08
N ASP A 221 6.53 13.80 -13.34
CA ASP A 221 5.24 14.35 -12.90
C ASP A 221 5.17 14.66 -11.39
N LEU A 222 6.32 14.69 -10.69
CA LEU A 222 6.37 14.94 -9.24
C LEU A 222 5.71 16.27 -8.82
N GLU A 223 5.90 17.34 -9.61
CA GLU A 223 5.29 18.64 -9.30
C GLU A 223 3.76 18.58 -9.39
N ASP A 224 3.22 17.87 -10.38
CA ASP A 224 1.77 17.71 -10.53
C ASP A 224 1.16 17.04 -9.29
N TYR A 225 1.79 15.98 -8.76
CA TYR A 225 1.33 15.35 -7.51
C TYR A 225 1.48 16.29 -6.31
N ASN A 226 2.59 17.02 -6.20
CA ASN A 226 2.85 17.94 -5.10
C ASN A 226 1.80 19.08 -5.05
N GLU A 227 1.40 19.63 -6.19
CA GLU A 227 0.33 20.62 -6.26
C GLU A 227 -0.99 20.08 -5.68
N ARG A 228 -1.34 18.81 -5.95
CA ARG A 228 -2.57 18.19 -5.39
C ARG A 228 -2.43 17.93 -3.90
N LEU A 229 -1.27 17.46 -3.45
CA LEU A 229 -0.98 17.26 -2.03
C LEU A 229 -1.16 18.56 -1.24
N MET A 230 -0.70 19.68 -1.79
CA MET A 230 -0.86 21.01 -1.16
C MET A 230 -2.28 21.59 -1.31
N ARG A 231 -3.01 21.19 -2.35
CA ARG A 231 -4.37 21.68 -2.63
C ARG A 231 -5.45 21.02 -1.79
N TYR A 232 -5.37 19.71 -1.57
CA TYR A 232 -6.45 18.92 -0.98
C TYR A 232 -6.12 18.53 0.46
N PRO A 233 -6.84 19.06 1.48
CA PRO A 233 -6.59 18.71 2.89
C PRO A 233 -6.75 17.21 3.20
N GLY A 234 -7.55 16.49 2.42
CA GLY A 234 -7.73 15.03 2.53
C GLY A 234 -6.61 14.22 1.90
N PHE A 235 -5.68 14.83 1.16
CA PHE A 235 -4.51 14.14 0.61
C PHE A 235 -3.38 14.16 1.64
N ALA A 236 -3.13 13.02 2.29
CA ALA A 236 -2.32 12.94 3.50
C ALA A 236 -0.88 12.44 3.29
N GLY A 237 -0.47 12.14 2.05
CA GLY A 237 0.90 11.75 1.75
C GLY A 237 1.05 10.77 0.60
N ALA A 238 2.29 10.59 0.14
CA ALA A 238 2.62 9.74 -0.99
C ALA A 238 4.05 9.16 -0.82
N PHE A 239 4.27 7.92 -1.26
CA PHE A 239 5.55 7.21 -1.14
C PHE A 239 6.11 6.86 -2.52
N VAL A 240 7.25 7.43 -2.90
CA VAL A 240 7.89 7.15 -4.19
C VAL A 240 8.33 5.68 -4.23
N TRP A 241 8.03 4.98 -5.32
CA TRP A 241 8.59 3.65 -5.59
C TRP A 241 9.81 3.77 -6.51
N GLU A 242 11.05 3.57 -6.11
CA GLU A 242 11.54 3.06 -4.83
C GLU A 242 12.80 3.82 -4.36
N TRP A 243 13.29 3.51 -3.16
CA TRP A 243 14.42 4.22 -2.55
C TRP A 243 15.76 3.94 -3.24
N CYS A 244 16.03 2.69 -3.63
CA CYS A 244 17.30 2.32 -4.25
C CYS A 244 17.16 1.13 -5.20
N ASP A 245 17.94 1.13 -6.28
CA ASP A 245 17.99 0.01 -7.23
C ASP A 245 18.47 -1.27 -6.56
N HIS A 246 17.78 -2.40 -6.74
CA HIS A 246 18.14 -3.70 -6.15
C HIS A 246 19.26 -4.45 -6.91
N ALA A 247 20.35 -3.76 -7.27
CA ALA A 247 21.51 -4.35 -7.95
C ALA A 247 22.47 -5.11 -7.01
N ILE A 248 22.94 -6.27 -7.48
CA ILE A 248 24.04 -7.04 -6.86
C ILE A 248 25.34 -6.64 -7.56
N ALA A 249 26.39 -6.34 -6.79
CA ALA A 249 27.71 -6.08 -7.35
C ALA A 249 28.28 -7.38 -7.93
N ALA A 250 28.84 -7.29 -9.14
CA ALA A 250 29.51 -8.40 -9.82
C ALA A 250 30.81 -8.82 -9.13
#